data_AF-A0A2G5KEH5-F1
#
_entry.id   AF-A0A2G5KEH5-F1
#
_cell.length_a   1.000
_cell.length_b   1.000
_cell.length_c   1.000
_cell.angle_alpha   90.00
_cell.angle_beta   90.00
_cell.angle_gamma   90.00
#
_symmetry.space_group_name_H-M   'P 1'
#
loop_
_entity.id
_entity.type
_entity.pdbx_description
1 polymer ?
#
loop_
_entity_poly.entity_id
_entity_poly.type
_entity_poly.pdbx_seq_one_letter_code
_entity_poly.pdbx_strand_id
1 'polypeptide(L)'
;MKNLIILITTLIAFQNLHSQISIQGQIDEPILIGCHWKPKINQTCLYKSASEKDYYFFKFTNAEFARIDDTRIVGFNASKEELELLYQAALDVYEKGNTLTLKVGEYDLMLVKEKWLSFHFSKKGEIDSYFMVNEKQLKKLFGK
;
A
#
# COMPACT_ATOMS: atom_id res chain seq x y z
N MET A 1 -20.81 60.27 -19.48
CA MET A 1 -19.42 59.76 -19.55
C MET A 1 -18.85 59.25 -18.21
N LYS A 2 -19.54 59.33 -17.07
CA LYS A 2 -19.05 58.74 -15.80
C LYS A 2 -19.38 57.25 -15.64
N ASN A 3 -20.45 56.77 -16.30
CA ASN A 3 -20.92 55.38 -16.14
C ASN A 3 -20.18 54.36 -17.02
N LEU A 4 -19.43 54.81 -18.02
CA LEU A 4 -18.67 53.92 -18.91
C LEU A 4 -17.34 53.45 -18.27
N ILE A 5 -16.75 54.30 -17.40
CA ILE A 5 -15.47 54.03 -16.75
C ILE A 5 -15.61 52.93 -15.68
N ILE A 6 -16.76 52.85 -15.01
CA ILE A 6 -17.05 51.85 -13.96
C ILE A 6 -17.21 50.44 -14.56
N LEU A 7 -17.69 50.34 -15.81
CA LEU A 7 -17.88 49.05 -16.48
C LEU A 7 -16.54 48.43 -16.93
N ILE A 8 -15.55 49.26 -17.28
CA ILE A 8 -14.23 48.80 -17.72
C ILE A 8 -13.38 48.35 -16.53
N THR A 9 -13.50 48.97 -15.35
CA THR A 9 -12.76 48.55 -14.15
C THR A 9 -13.27 47.24 -13.55
N THR A 10 -14.54 46.87 -13.76
CA THR A 10 -15.07 45.58 -13.30
C THR A 10 -14.67 44.41 -14.20
N LEU A 11 -14.51 44.62 -15.52
CA LEU A 11 -14.10 43.58 -16.46
C LEU A 11 -12.63 43.15 -16.29
N ILE A 12 -11.76 44.01 -15.75
CA ILE A 12 -10.34 43.69 -15.52
C ILE A 12 -10.14 42.92 -14.20
N ALA A 13 -11.06 43.04 -13.25
CA ALA A 13 -10.96 42.35 -11.96
C ALA A 13 -11.25 40.83 -12.04
N PHE A 14 -11.95 40.36 -13.07
CA PHE A 14 -12.29 38.94 -13.25
C PHE A 14 -11.25 38.11 -14.00
N GLN A 15 -10.18 38.72 -14.53
CA GLN A 15 -9.16 37.98 -15.28
C GLN A 15 -8.13 37.26 -14.40
N ASN A 16 -8.23 37.38 -13.07
CA ASN A 16 -7.31 36.72 -12.13
C ASN A 16 -7.86 35.44 -11.48
N LEU A 17 -8.88 34.81 -12.06
CA LEU A 17 -9.15 33.39 -11.79
C LEU A 17 -8.13 32.55 -12.58
N HIS A 18 -6.86 32.70 -12.23
CA HIS A 18 -5.84 31.72 -12.58
C HIS A 18 -6.26 30.43 -11.89
N SER A 19 -6.58 29.41 -12.69
CA SER A 19 -6.56 28.02 -12.24
C SER A 19 -5.20 27.78 -11.60
N GLN A 20 -5.15 27.77 -10.27
CA GLN A 20 -3.94 27.56 -9.49
C GLN A 20 -3.66 26.06 -9.31
N ILE A 21 -4.08 25.23 -10.27
CA ILE A 21 -3.60 23.86 -10.35
C ILE A 21 -2.23 23.92 -11.01
N SER A 22 -1.20 24.20 -10.22
CA SER A 22 0.18 23.94 -10.63
C SER A 22 0.41 22.43 -10.55
N ILE A 23 1.03 21.86 -11.58
CA ILE A 23 1.63 20.53 -11.46
C ILE A 23 2.76 20.66 -10.44
N GLN A 24 2.47 20.26 -9.19
CA GLN A 24 3.49 20.02 -8.18
C GLN A 24 4.35 18.90 -8.75
N GLY A 25 5.66 19.15 -8.85
CA GLY A 25 6.61 18.37 -9.65
C GLY A 25 6.43 16.86 -9.53
N GLN A 26 6.80 16.15 -10.60
CA GLN A 26 6.71 14.71 -10.77
C GLN A 26 6.91 13.98 -9.42
N ILE A 27 5.80 13.59 -8.80
CA ILE A 27 5.83 12.86 -7.55
C ILE A 27 6.35 11.49 -7.94
N ASP A 28 7.44 11.05 -7.31
CA ASP A 28 7.95 9.69 -7.44
C ASP A 28 6.90 8.75 -6.84
N GLU A 29 5.95 8.34 -7.68
CA GLU A 29 4.84 7.48 -7.28
C GLU A 29 5.35 6.04 -7.10
N PRO A 30 5.02 5.38 -5.97
CA PRO A 30 5.42 4.01 -5.75
C PRO A 30 4.83 3.08 -6.82
N ILE A 31 5.66 2.16 -7.31
CA ILE A 31 5.28 1.21 -8.35
C ILE A 31 4.46 0.09 -7.72
N LEU A 32 3.23 -0.09 -8.20
CA LEU A 32 2.37 -1.20 -7.77
C LEU A 32 2.92 -2.53 -8.32
N ILE A 33 3.22 -3.47 -7.43
CA ILE A 33 3.57 -4.85 -7.81
C ILE A 33 2.29 -5.68 -7.98
N GLY A 34 1.40 -5.57 -7.00
CA GLY A 34 0.21 -6.39 -6.97
C GLY A 34 -0.76 -5.95 -5.89
N CYS A 35 -2.05 -6.15 -6.15
CA CYS A 35 -3.11 -5.88 -5.19
C CYS A 35 -4.09 -7.04 -5.20
N HIS A 36 -4.65 -7.32 -4.02
CA HIS A 36 -5.95 -7.95 -3.95
C HIS A 36 -6.93 -7.05 -3.23
N TRP A 37 -8.17 -7.12 -3.68
CA TRP A 37 -9.26 -6.33 -3.15
C TRP A 37 -10.45 -7.23 -2.86
N LYS A 38 -11.03 -7.08 -1.67
CA LYS A 38 -12.34 -7.59 -1.34
C LYS A 38 -13.24 -6.39 -1.11
N PRO A 39 -14.28 -6.17 -1.95
CA PRO A 39 -15.17 -5.04 -1.81
C PRO A 39 -15.69 -4.91 -0.38
N LYS A 40 -15.59 -3.70 0.19
CA LYS A 40 -16.07 -3.32 1.52
C LYS A 40 -15.40 -3.99 2.73
N ILE A 41 -14.37 -4.80 2.54
CA ILE A 41 -13.79 -5.60 3.64
C ILE A 41 -12.30 -5.30 3.83
N ASN A 42 -11.50 -5.47 2.77
CA ASN A 42 -10.06 -5.22 2.85
C ASN A 42 -9.45 -4.97 1.47
N GLN A 43 -8.45 -4.10 1.45
CA GLN A 43 -7.53 -3.96 0.34
C GLN A 43 -6.14 -4.24 0.87
N THR A 44 -5.35 -5.04 0.16
CA THR A 44 -3.93 -5.23 0.43
C THR A 44 -3.17 -5.14 -0.88
N CYS A 45 -2.14 -4.31 -0.87
CA CYS A 45 -1.30 -4.05 -2.03
C CYS A 45 0.16 -4.09 -1.62
N LEU A 46 1.01 -4.60 -2.51
CA LEU A 46 2.46 -4.57 -2.39
C LEU A 46 3.01 -3.58 -3.40
N TYR A 47 3.89 -2.70 -2.93
CA TYR A 47 4.51 -1.65 -3.73
C TYR A 47 6.03 -1.72 -3.64
N LYS A 48 6.69 -1.17 -4.66
CA LYS A 48 8.10 -0.77 -4.63
C LYS A 48 8.19 0.75 -4.54
N SER A 49 9.05 1.27 -3.66
CA SER A 49 9.30 2.70 -3.58
C SER A 49 9.94 3.21 -4.87
N ALA A 50 9.55 4.41 -5.31
CA ALA A 50 10.18 5.09 -6.43
C ALA A 50 11.39 5.94 -5.98
N SER A 51 11.41 6.37 -4.72
CA SER A 51 12.48 7.19 -4.14
C SER A 51 13.59 6.38 -3.47
N GLU A 52 13.26 5.19 -2.97
CA GLU A 52 14.19 4.35 -2.21
C GLU A 52 14.49 3.05 -2.97
N LYS A 53 15.77 2.85 -3.27
CA LYS A 53 16.23 1.65 -3.98
C LYS A 53 15.93 0.41 -3.14
N ASP A 54 15.27 -0.56 -3.76
CA ASP A 54 15.00 -1.88 -3.17
C ASP A 54 14.16 -1.86 -1.88
N TYR A 55 13.42 -0.76 -1.68
CA TYR A 55 12.43 -0.66 -0.63
C TYR A 55 11.06 -1.11 -1.14
N TYR A 56 10.42 -1.99 -0.39
CA TYR A 56 9.09 -2.52 -0.65
C TYR A 56 8.18 -2.27 0.54
N PHE A 57 6.88 -2.18 0.32
CA PHE A 57 5.93 -2.08 1.42
C PHE A 57 4.57 -2.69 1.10
N PHE A 58 4.00 -3.34 2.11
CA PHE A 58 2.59 -3.70 2.12
C PHE A 58 1.77 -2.52 2.62
N LYS A 59 0.73 -2.16 1.88
CA LYS A 59 -0.33 -1.25 2.34
C LYS A 59 -1.62 -2.05 2.44
N PHE A 60 -2.22 -2.10 3.61
CA PHE A 60 -3.39 -2.94 3.84
C PHE A 60 -4.35 -2.41 4.90
N THR A 61 -5.63 -2.79 4.81
CA THR A 61 -6.59 -2.60 5.90
C THR A 61 -6.36 -3.66 6.98
N ASN A 62 -6.18 -3.26 8.23
CA ASN A 62 -5.98 -4.21 9.33
C ASN A 62 -7.19 -5.13 9.49
N ALA A 63 -6.97 -6.45 9.51
CA ALA A 63 -8.06 -7.41 9.58
C ALA A 63 -8.70 -7.53 10.98
N GLU A 64 -8.02 -7.07 12.04
CA GLU A 64 -8.58 -7.01 13.40
C GLU A 64 -9.75 -6.01 13.50
N PHE A 65 -9.59 -4.84 12.90
CA PHE A 65 -10.58 -3.77 12.88
C PHE A 65 -10.91 -3.46 11.42
N ALA A 66 -11.82 -4.23 10.82
CA ALA A 66 -12.20 -4.11 9.41
C ALA A 66 -12.99 -2.81 9.11
N ARG A 67 -12.38 -1.64 9.37
CA ARG A 67 -12.83 -0.33 8.95
C ARG A 67 -11.83 0.23 7.95
N ILE A 68 -12.35 0.86 6.90
CA ILE A 68 -11.56 1.36 5.76
C ILE A 68 -10.56 2.45 6.18
N ASP A 69 -10.80 3.13 7.32
CA ASP A 69 -9.93 4.15 7.88
C ASP A 69 -8.67 3.60 8.57
N ASP A 70 -8.60 2.30 8.89
CA ASP A 70 -7.42 1.67 9.53
C ASP A 70 -6.47 1.06 8.49
N THR A 71 -5.92 1.92 7.64
CA THR A 71 -4.87 1.52 6.68
C THR A 71 -3.51 1.48 7.36
N ARG A 72 -2.85 0.32 7.29
CA ARG A 72 -1.50 0.06 7.78
C ARG A 72 -0.50 0.01 6.63
N ILE A 73 0.72 0.42 6.92
CA ILE A 73 1.86 0.32 6.01
C ILE A 73 2.98 -0.39 6.75
N VAL A 74 3.49 -1.47 6.17
CA VAL A 74 4.66 -2.19 6.65
C VAL A 74 5.68 -2.24 5.52
N GLY A 75 6.81 -1.55 5.72
CA GLY A 75 7.87 -1.45 4.73
C GLY A 75 9.19 -2.08 5.16
N PHE A 76 9.98 -2.51 4.19
CA PHE A 76 11.22 -3.25 4.37
C PHE A 76 12.11 -3.15 3.13
N ASN A 77 13.42 -3.25 3.34
CA ASN A 77 14.38 -3.38 2.25
C ASN A 77 14.54 -4.87 1.88
N ALA A 78 14.55 -5.17 0.59
CA ALA A 78 14.78 -6.52 0.07
C ALA A 78 15.33 -6.46 -1.35
N SER A 79 16.24 -7.36 -1.72
CA SER A 79 16.55 -7.61 -3.13
C SER A 79 15.35 -8.23 -3.85
N LYS A 80 15.41 -8.30 -5.19
CA LYS A 80 14.36 -8.99 -5.96
C LYS A 80 14.30 -10.48 -5.62
N GLU A 81 15.47 -11.08 -5.36
CA GLU A 81 15.62 -12.47 -4.96
C GLU A 81 15.05 -12.71 -3.56
N GLU A 82 15.28 -11.80 -2.60
CA GLU A 82 14.71 -11.88 -1.26
C GLU A 82 13.18 -11.72 -1.27
N LEU A 83 12.65 -10.85 -2.14
CA LEU A 83 11.20 -10.73 -2.33
C LEU A 83 10.59 -12.01 -2.92
N GLU A 84 11.29 -12.67 -3.85
CA GLU A 84 10.89 -13.97 -4.37
C GLU A 84 10.94 -15.05 -3.28
N LEU A 85 11.97 -15.06 -2.43
CA LEU A 85 12.05 -15.97 -1.30
C LEU A 85 10.87 -15.78 -0.33
N LEU A 86 10.45 -14.54 -0.07
CA LEU A 86 9.25 -14.27 0.73
C LEU A 86 7.98 -14.86 0.09
N TYR A 87 7.82 -14.71 -1.23
CA TYR A 87 6.70 -15.32 -1.96
C TYR A 87 6.73 -16.86 -1.85
N GLN A 88 7.89 -17.48 -2.08
CA GLN A 88 8.04 -18.93 -1.99
C GLN A 88 7.78 -19.45 -0.57
N ALA A 89 8.27 -18.74 0.45
CA ALA A 89 8.00 -19.08 1.84
C ALA A 89 6.50 -18.99 2.17
N ALA A 90 5.82 -17.95 1.71
CA ALA A 90 4.36 -17.81 1.87
C ALA A 90 3.58 -18.92 1.14
N LEU A 91 4.02 -19.31 -0.06
CA LEU A 91 3.41 -20.41 -0.80
C LEU A 91 3.64 -21.75 -0.09
N ASP A 92 4.85 -21.99 0.42
CA ASP A 92 5.18 -23.22 1.17
C ASP A 92 4.31 -23.37 2.42
N VAL A 93 4.13 -22.28 3.17
CA VAL A 93 3.21 -22.23 4.32
C VAL A 93 1.76 -22.48 3.89
N TYR A 94 1.33 -21.89 2.77
CA TYR A 94 0.00 -22.10 2.23
C TYR A 94 -0.28 -23.58 1.89
N GLU A 95 0.68 -24.26 1.28
CA GLU A 95 0.56 -25.65 0.82
C GLU A 95 0.73 -26.66 1.95
N LYS A 96 1.69 -26.44 2.85
CA LYS A 96 2.06 -27.41 3.89
C LYS A 96 1.38 -27.17 5.23
N GLY A 97 0.87 -25.96 5.49
CA GLY A 97 0.18 -25.62 6.72
C GLY A 97 1.08 -25.32 7.93
N ASN A 98 2.41 -25.32 7.75
CA ASN A 98 3.34 -25.05 8.84
C ASN A 98 3.41 -23.54 9.14
N THR A 99 3.38 -23.15 10.41
CA THR A 99 3.68 -21.77 10.81
C THR A 99 5.15 -21.44 10.56
N LEU A 100 5.43 -20.28 9.98
CA LEU A 100 6.78 -19.79 9.75
C LEU A 100 6.92 -18.36 10.27
N THR A 101 8.01 -18.07 10.96
CA THR A 101 8.35 -16.71 11.39
C THR A 101 9.62 -16.25 10.68
N LEU A 102 9.55 -15.07 10.08
CA LEU A 102 10.63 -14.40 9.36
C LEU A 102 10.90 -13.03 9.98
N LYS A 103 12.12 -12.53 9.86
CA LYS A 103 12.40 -11.11 10.06
C LYS A 103 12.27 -10.36 8.76
N VAL A 104 11.48 -9.29 8.75
CA VAL A 104 11.24 -8.43 7.59
C VAL A 104 11.41 -6.97 8.02
N GLY A 105 12.60 -6.42 7.78
CA GLY A 105 13.01 -5.13 8.31
C GLY A 105 13.00 -5.12 9.85
N GLU A 106 12.27 -4.18 10.44
CA GLU A 106 12.09 -4.09 11.90
C GLU A 106 10.98 -5.00 12.45
N TYR A 107 10.23 -5.66 11.58
CA TYR A 107 9.07 -6.46 11.96
C TYR A 107 9.44 -7.94 12.03
N ASP A 108 8.84 -8.65 12.98
CA ASP A 108 8.73 -10.11 12.89
C ASP A 108 7.44 -10.41 12.12
N LEU A 109 7.57 -11.11 10.99
CA LEU A 109 6.48 -11.57 10.15
C LEU A 109 6.19 -13.04 10.46
N MET A 110 5.03 -13.31 11.03
CA MET A 110 4.52 -14.66 11.22
C MET A 110 3.49 -15.00 10.12
N LEU A 111 3.77 -16.08 9.40
CA LEU A 111 2.91 -16.66 8.38
C LEU A 111 2.19 -17.87 8.98
N VAL A 112 0.86 -17.84 8.95
CA VAL A 112 0.02 -18.93 9.50
C VAL A 112 -1.02 -19.33 8.46
N LYS A 113 -1.22 -20.63 8.26
CA LYS A 113 -2.25 -21.15 7.37
C LYS A 113 -3.28 -21.97 8.14
N GLU A 114 -4.45 -21.36 8.35
CA GLU A 114 -5.66 -22.08 8.74
C GLU A 114 -6.54 -22.27 7.50
N LYS A 115 -7.70 -21.59 7.44
CA LYS A 115 -8.52 -21.51 6.22
C LYS A 115 -7.89 -20.60 5.16
N TRP A 116 -7.31 -19.49 5.60
CA TRP A 116 -6.62 -18.49 4.79
C TRP A 116 -5.18 -18.39 5.26
N LEU A 117 -4.29 -17.91 4.40
CA LEU A 117 -2.93 -17.55 4.81
C LEU A 117 -2.97 -16.14 5.41
N SER A 118 -2.52 -16.02 6.65
CA SER A 118 -2.40 -14.74 7.35
C SER A 118 -0.95 -14.30 7.45
N PHE A 119 -0.74 -13.00 7.28
CA PHE A 119 0.54 -12.30 7.47
C PHE A 119 0.40 -11.45 8.72
N HIS A 120 0.98 -11.88 9.84
CA HIS A 120 0.97 -11.15 11.10
C HIS A 120 2.28 -10.41 11.28
N PHE A 121 2.21 -9.09 11.38
CA PHE A 121 3.37 -8.24 11.62
C PHE A 121 3.40 -7.83 13.09
N SER A 122 4.51 -8.11 13.77
CA SER A 122 4.72 -7.69 15.14
C SER A 122 5.94 -6.80 15.29
N LYS A 123 5.86 -5.89 16.26
CA LYS A 123 6.98 -5.10 16.76
C LYS A 123 7.16 -5.41 18.23
N LYS A 124 8.36 -5.87 18.62
CA LYS A 124 8.71 -6.20 20.01
C LYS A 124 7.78 -7.26 20.65
N GLY A 125 7.28 -8.21 19.85
CA GLY A 125 6.44 -9.32 20.31
C GLY A 125 4.93 -9.06 20.35
N GLU A 126 4.49 -7.82 20.12
CA GLU A 126 3.06 -7.49 19.98
C GLU A 126 2.66 -7.53 18.50
N ILE A 127 1.65 -8.34 18.15
CA ILE A 127 1.08 -8.35 16.81
C ILE A 127 0.31 -7.05 16.62
N ASP A 128 0.85 -6.16 15.80
CA ASP A 128 0.33 -4.80 15.59
C ASP A 128 -0.67 -4.76 14.42
N SER A 129 -0.52 -5.67 13.46
CA SER A 129 -1.38 -5.70 12.28
C SER A 129 -1.31 -7.02 11.54
N TYR A 130 -2.40 -7.39 10.86
CA TYR A 130 -2.39 -8.54 9.96
C TYR A 130 -3.33 -8.39 8.78
N PHE A 131 -3.07 -9.15 7.71
CA PHE A 131 -3.99 -9.35 6.59
C PHE A 131 -4.07 -10.83 6.21
N MET A 132 -5.10 -11.19 5.43
CA MET A 132 -5.36 -12.56 5.00
C MET A 132 -5.55 -12.66 3.48
N VAL A 133 -5.00 -13.72 2.90
CA VAL A 133 -5.06 -14.04 1.47
C VAL A 133 -5.36 -15.52 1.23
N ASN A 134 -6.05 -15.82 0.11
CA ASN A 134 -5.99 -17.16 -0.48
C ASN A 134 -4.85 -17.24 -1.51
N GLU A 135 -4.61 -18.42 -2.05
CA GLU A 135 -3.56 -18.67 -3.05
C GLU A 135 -3.64 -17.72 -4.25
N LYS A 136 -4.84 -17.53 -4.81
CA LYS A 136 -5.05 -16.65 -5.97
C LYS A 136 -4.72 -15.19 -5.63
N GLN A 137 -5.06 -14.76 -4.43
CA GLN A 137 -4.76 -13.42 -3.93
C GLN A 137 -3.28 -13.26 -3.61
N LEU A 138 -2.63 -14.30 -3.10
CA LEU A 138 -1.18 -14.33 -2.86
C LEU A 138 -0.42 -14.15 -4.19
N LYS A 139 -0.75 -14.94 -5.22
CA LYS A 139 -0.15 -14.80 -6.55
C LYS A 139 -0.30 -13.37 -7.08
N LYS A 140 -1.52 -12.83 -7.05
CA LYS A 140 -1.80 -11.45 -7.44
C LYS A 140 -1.03 -10.41 -6.64
N LEU A 141 -0.86 -10.60 -5.33
CA LEU A 141 -0.15 -9.66 -4.45
C LEU A 141 1.33 -9.53 -4.85
N PHE A 142 1.94 -10.62 -5.29
CA PHE A 142 3.34 -10.67 -5.72
C PHE A 142 3.52 -10.55 -7.24
N GLY A 143 2.46 -10.19 -7.99
CA GLY A 143 2.53 -10.01 -9.45
C GLY A 143 2.76 -11.31 -10.23
N LYS A 144 2.23 -12.43 -9.74
CA LYS A 144 2.32 -13.78 -10.32
C LYS A 144 1.00 -14.26 -10.90
#